data_AF-A0A132NL91-F1
#
_entry.id   AF-A0A132NL91-F1
#
_cell.length_a   1.000
_cell.length_b   1.000
_cell.length_c   1.000
_cell.angle_alpha   90.00
_cell.angle_beta   90.00
_cell.angle_gamma   90.00
#
_symmetry.space_group_name_H-M   'P 1'
#
loop_
_entity.id
_entity.type
_entity.pdbx_description
1 polymer ?
#
loop_
_entity_poly.entity_id
_entity_poly.type
_entity_poly.pdbx_seq_one_letter_code
_entity_poly.pdbx_strand_id
1 'polypeptide(L)'
;MTKLRFTDGDQRADLESYLGRLLQYDQHAVVRMQAAGRVLGVFGRPPFEVLSLRAVALAEDAHLDVTVSAGELLESVDGSADVVTVPPPVTGPGWVGLLPPRTGWEPLGRVP
;
A
#
# COMPACT_ATOMS: atom_id res chain seq x y z
N MET A 1 -16.71 6.11 -4.30
CA MET A 1 -15.65 5.26 -3.72
C MET A 1 -14.76 4.80 -4.85
N THR A 2 -13.44 5.00 -4.73
CA THR A 2 -12.47 4.61 -5.77
C THR A 2 -12.22 3.11 -5.69
N LYS A 3 -12.22 2.42 -6.83
CA LYS A 3 -11.90 0.99 -6.90
C LYS A 3 -10.61 0.80 -7.69
N LEU A 4 -9.77 -0.14 -7.27
CA LEU A 4 -8.53 -0.50 -7.95
C LEU A 4 -8.59 -1.98 -8.29
N ARG A 5 -8.26 -2.32 -9.55
CA ARG A 5 -8.23 -3.69 -10.02
C ARG A 5 -6.78 -4.19 -10.06
N PHE A 6 -6.49 -5.29 -9.37
CA PHE A 6 -5.20 -5.99 -9.42
C PHE A 6 -5.07 -6.82 -10.70
N THR A 7 -3.83 -7.14 -11.09
CA THR A 7 -3.59 -8.02 -12.25
C THR A 7 -4.03 -9.46 -12.00
N ASP A 8 -3.94 -9.91 -10.76
CA ASP A 8 -4.20 -11.28 -10.32
C ASP A 8 -4.39 -11.35 -8.80
N GLY A 9 -4.78 -12.55 -8.33
CA GLY A 9 -4.99 -12.83 -6.92
C GLY A 9 -3.71 -12.85 -6.08
N ASP A 10 -2.53 -12.99 -6.68
CA ASP A 10 -1.26 -12.98 -5.95
C ASP A 10 -0.93 -11.56 -5.48
N GLN A 11 -1.15 -10.54 -6.34
CA GLN A 11 -1.02 -9.13 -5.95
C GLN A 11 -1.92 -8.78 -4.76
N ARG A 12 -3.15 -9.32 -4.77
CA ARG A 12 -4.13 -9.13 -3.70
C ARG A 12 -3.67 -9.80 -2.40
N ALA A 13 -3.31 -11.09 -2.46
CA ALA A 13 -2.85 -11.86 -1.30
C ALA A 13 -1.57 -11.29 -0.67
N ASP A 14 -0.72 -10.72 -1.50
CA ASP A 14 0.49 -10.03 -1.08
C ASP A 14 0.21 -8.72 -0.33
N LEU A 15 -0.73 -7.90 -0.83
CA LEU A 15 -1.21 -6.72 -0.12
C LEU A 15 -1.87 -7.11 1.22
N GLU A 16 -2.72 -8.13 1.21
CA GLU A 16 -3.38 -8.68 2.40
C GLU A 16 -2.34 -9.07 3.48
N SER A 17 -1.33 -9.84 3.07
CA SER A 17 -0.23 -10.28 3.95
C SER A 17 0.58 -9.10 4.50
N TYR A 18 0.85 -8.09 3.68
CA TYR A 18 1.57 -6.89 4.10
C TYR A 18 0.79 -6.09 5.14
N LEU A 19 -0.50 -5.85 4.90
CA LEU A 19 -1.38 -5.09 5.82
C LEU A 19 -1.58 -5.85 7.14
N GLY A 20 -1.80 -7.17 7.07
CA GLY A 20 -1.92 -8.00 8.28
C GLY A 20 -0.67 -7.92 9.17
N ARG A 21 0.53 -7.88 8.58
CA ARG A 21 1.78 -7.70 9.34
C ARG A 21 1.90 -6.32 9.98
N LEU A 22 1.47 -5.25 9.30
CA LEU A 22 1.45 -3.92 9.91
C LEU A 22 0.49 -3.86 11.10
N LEU A 23 -0.71 -4.41 10.93
CA LEU A 23 -1.74 -4.44 11.98
C LEU A 23 -1.35 -5.31 13.18
N GLN A 24 -0.53 -6.34 12.96
CA GLN A 24 0.05 -7.13 14.04
C GLN A 24 0.97 -6.31 14.96
N TYR A 25 1.60 -5.24 14.44
CA TYR A 25 2.41 -4.32 15.23
C TYR A 25 1.61 -3.16 15.82
N ASP A 26 0.67 -2.61 15.05
CA ASP A 26 -0.18 -1.48 15.45
C ASP A 26 -1.57 -1.61 14.81
N GLN A 27 -2.59 -1.88 15.64
CA GLN A 27 -3.98 -2.02 15.20
C GLN A 27 -4.56 -0.71 14.63
N HIS A 28 -3.94 0.44 14.90
CA HIS A 28 -4.32 1.75 14.40
C HIS A 28 -3.43 2.23 13.24
N ALA A 29 -2.64 1.32 12.66
CA ALA A 29 -1.75 1.64 11.56
C ALA A 29 -2.50 2.33 10.40
N VAL A 30 -1.86 3.33 9.82
CA VAL A 30 -2.28 3.95 8.56
C VAL A 30 -1.26 3.63 7.48
N VAL A 31 -1.72 3.61 6.24
CA VAL A 31 -0.86 3.47 5.06
C VAL A 31 -1.06 4.64 4.11
N ARG A 32 0.02 5.04 3.44
CA ARG A 32 -0.03 6.00 2.35
C ARG A 32 -0.05 5.23 1.04
N MET A 33 -1.12 5.38 0.27
CA MET A 33 -1.33 4.75 -1.02
C MET A 33 -1.00 5.74 -2.13
N GLN A 34 -0.15 5.32 -3.08
CA GLN A 34 0.20 6.09 -4.27
C GLN A 34 0.06 5.23 -5.52
N ALA A 35 -0.92 5.53 -6.36
CA ALA A 35 -1.04 4.90 -7.68
C ALA A 35 -0.55 5.85 -8.77
N ALA A 36 0.24 5.32 -9.71
CA ALA A 36 0.52 5.99 -10.97
C ALA A 36 0.67 4.97 -12.09
N GLY A 37 -0.15 5.12 -13.14
CA GLY A 37 -0.26 4.11 -14.18
C GLY A 37 -0.75 2.79 -13.60
N ARG A 38 -0.08 1.68 -13.91
CA ARG A 38 -0.47 0.32 -13.50
C ARG A 38 0.20 -0.19 -12.22
N VAL A 39 0.68 0.70 -11.35
CA VAL A 39 1.33 0.30 -10.09
C VAL A 39 0.72 1.08 -8.93
N LEU A 40 0.39 0.36 -7.86
CA LEU A 40 0.05 0.91 -6.55
C LEU A 40 1.21 0.67 -5.58
N GLY A 41 1.79 1.75 -5.06
CA GLY A 41 2.68 1.72 -3.92
C GLY A 41 1.90 1.93 -2.62
N VAL A 42 2.09 1.06 -1.64
CA VAL A 42 1.50 1.16 -0.30
C VAL A 42 2.64 1.29 0.70
N PHE A 43 2.77 2.47 1.29
CA PHE A 43 3.78 2.75 2.31
C PHE A 43 3.20 2.59 3.70
N GLY A 44 4.00 2.03 4.61
CA GLY A 44 3.69 1.86 6.01
C GLY A 44 4.92 2.11 6.88
N ARG A 45 4.71 2.22 8.19
CA ARG A 45 5.79 2.44 9.15
C ARG A 45 5.69 1.46 10.32
N PRO A 46 6.40 0.31 10.25
CA PRO A 46 6.50 -0.60 11.39
C PRO A 46 7.36 0.02 12.53
N PRO A 47 7.36 -0.57 13.74
CA PRO A 47 8.03 -0.03 14.92
C PRO A 47 9.56 -0.23 14.91
N PHE A 48 10.21 -0.05 13.76
CA PHE A 48 11.64 -0.27 13.56
C PHE A 48 12.36 0.96 12.99
N GLU A 49 11.75 2.16 13.10
CA GLU A 49 12.29 3.40 12.53
C GLU A 49 12.55 3.36 11.01
N VAL A 50 11.89 2.44 10.30
CA VAL A 50 11.97 2.28 8.85
C VAL A 50 10.64 2.65 8.19
N LEU A 51 10.69 3.00 6.91
CA LEU A 51 9.54 2.97 6.03
C LEU A 51 9.54 1.66 5.26
N SER A 52 8.39 1.00 5.20
CA SER A 52 8.17 -0.13 4.31
C SER A 52 7.34 0.31 3.11
N LEU A 53 7.62 -0.28 1.95
CA LEU A 53 6.86 -0.09 0.73
C LEU A 53 6.48 -1.47 0.19
N ARG A 54 5.21 -1.64 -0.13
CA ARG A 54 4.74 -2.73 -0.98
C ARG A 54 4.22 -2.18 -2.30
N ALA A 55 4.79 -2.63 -3.41
CA ALA A 55 4.33 -2.28 -4.74
C ALA A 55 3.55 -3.46 -5.32
N VAL A 56 2.32 -3.21 -5.76
CA VAL A 56 1.45 -4.22 -6.39
C VAL A 56 1.01 -3.75 -7.77
N ALA A 57 0.87 -4.70 -8.70
CA ALA A 57 0.47 -4.43 -10.06
C ALA A 57 -1.05 -4.26 -10.19
N LEU A 58 -1.46 -3.29 -10.99
CA LEU A 58 -2.86 -3.00 -11.33
C LEU A 58 -3.16 -3.41 -12.78
N ALA A 59 -4.35 -3.92 -13.02
CA ALA A 59 -4.82 -4.26 -14.36
C ALA A 59 -5.14 -3.00 -15.21
N GLU A 60 -5.53 -1.91 -14.53
CA GLU A 60 -5.98 -0.67 -15.14
C GLU A 60 -5.13 0.51 -14.63
N ASP A 61 -5.01 1.57 -15.43
CA ASP A 61 -4.30 2.78 -15.01
C ASP A 61 -5.06 3.49 -13.90
N ALA A 62 -4.36 3.86 -12.83
CA ALA A 62 -4.92 4.58 -11.70
C ALA A 62 -4.01 5.73 -11.26
N HIS A 63 -4.63 6.77 -10.72
CA HIS A 63 -3.96 7.93 -10.15
C HIS A 63 -4.61 8.29 -8.82
N LEU A 64 -3.85 8.15 -7.74
CA LEU A 64 -4.28 8.55 -6.39
C LEU A 64 -3.06 8.75 -5.50
N ASP A 65 -3.24 9.59 -4.48
CA ASP A 65 -2.28 9.79 -3.40
C ASP A 65 -3.05 10.10 -2.11
N VAL A 66 -3.32 9.08 -1.31
CA VAL A 66 -4.19 9.18 -0.12
C VAL A 66 -3.61 8.41 1.05
N THR A 67 -3.90 8.86 2.26
CA THR A 67 -3.62 8.10 3.48
C THR A 67 -4.92 7.47 3.96
N VAL A 68 -4.91 6.17 4.29
CA VAL A 68 -6.10 5.44 4.76
C VAL A 68 -5.76 4.60 5.99
N SER A 69 -6.79 4.17 6.72
CA SER A 69 -6.66 3.12 7.74
C SER A 69 -6.19 1.82 7.10
N ALA A 70 -5.17 1.17 7.69
CA ALA A 70 -4.70 -0.13 7.23
C ALA A 70 -5.74 -1.23 7.49
N GLY A 71 -6.50 -1.11 8.58
CA GLY A 71 -7.58 -2.05 8.94
C GLY A 71 -8.72 -2.01 7.94
N GLU A 72 -9.25 -0.81 7.65
CA GLU A 72 -10.33 -0.65 6.65
C GLU A 72 -9.87 -1.07 5.26
N LEU A 73 -8.60 -0.81 4.92
CA LEU A 73 -8.05 -1.27 3.65
C LEU A 73 -7.97 -2.80 3.61
N LEU A 74 -7.52 -3.46 4.68
CA LEU A 74 -7.47 -4.93 4.74
C LEU A 74 -8.87 -5.55 4.62
N GLU A 75 -9.87 -4.99 5.31
CA GLU A 75 -11.27 -5.43 5.19
C GLU A 75 -11.79 -5.30 3.74
N SER A 76 -11.32 -4.30 3.00
CA SER A 76 -11.71 -4.10 1.60
C SER A 76 -11.00 -5.02 0.59
N VAL A 77 -9.98 -5.77 1.00
CA VAL A 77 -9.16 -6.69 0.18
C VAL A 77 -9.77 -8.12 0.11
N ASP A 78 -10.99 -8.31 0.64
CA ASP A 78 -11.64 -9.62 0.79
C ASP A 78 -11.72 -10.48 -0.51
N GLY A 79 -11.41 -11.76 -0.34
CA GLY A 79 -10.57 -12.57 -1.22
C GLY A 79 -11.21 -13.25 -2.43
N SER A 80 -12.33 -12.75 -2.93
CA SER A 80 -12.99 -13.33 -4.12
C SER A 80 -12.87 -12.49 -5.39
N ALA A 81 -12.42 -11.23 -5.28
CA ALA A 81 -12.30 -10.33 -6.41
C ALA A 81 -10.90 -9.73 -6.47
N ASP A 82 -10.34 -9.60 -7.67
CA ASP A 82 -9.10 -8.85 -7.94
C ASP A 82 -9.35 -7.33 -7.87
N VAL A 83 -10.19 -6.88 -6.94
CA VAL A 83 -10.62 -5.48 -6.81
C VAL A 83 -10.61 -5.10 -5.34
N VAL A 84 -9.96 -3.99 -5.03
CA VAL A 84 -10.01 -3.34 -3.72
C VAL A 84 -10.77 -2.02 -3.80
N THR A 85 -11.59 -1.72 -2.79
CA THR A 85 -12.24 -0.42 -2.66
C THR A 85 -11.41 0.45 -1.72
N VAL A 86 -10.93 1.60 -2.19
CA VAL A 86 -10.10 2.50 -1.39
C VAL A 86 -10.96 3.11 -0.27
N PRO A 87 -10.56 2.95 1.01
CA PRO A 87 -11.28 3.55 2.13
C PRO A 87 -11.26 5.09 2.10
N PRO A 88 -12.13 5.75 2.90
CA PRO A 88 -12.07 7.20 3.08
C PRO A 88 -10.68 7.65 3.55
N PRO A 89 -10.15 8.78 3.02
CA PRO A 89 -8.89 9.32 3.49
C PRO A 89 -8.95 9.74 4.95
N VAL A 90 -7.85 9.51 5.68
CA VAL A 90 -7.65 9.96 7.06
C VAL A 90 -6.45 10.90 7.15
N THR A 91 -6.42 11.72 8.20
CA THR A 91 -5.21 12.46 8.54
C THR A 91 -4.18 11.50 9.13
N GLY A 92 -3.02 11.40 8.47
CA GLY A 92 -1.93 10.54 8.91
C GLY A 92 -0.96 11.23 9.88
N PRO A 93 -0.12 10.45 10.58
CA PRO A 93 1.01 10.98 11.35
C PRO A 93 2.04 11.62 10.42
N GLY A 94 2.92 12.47 10.97
CA GLY A 94 3.82 13.32 10.16
C GLY A 94 4.72 12.57 9.15
N TRP A 95 4.98 11.28 9.34
CA TRP A 95 5.80 10.49 8.41
C TRP A 95 5.16 10.36 7.02
N VAL A 96 3.83 10.47 6.89
CA VAL A 96 3.15 10.30 5.59
C VAL A 96 3.51 11.41 4.58
N GLY A 97 4.08 12.52 5.05
CA GLY A 97 4.63 13.59 4.21
C GLY A 97 6.12 13.43 3.88
N LEU A 98 6.78 12.39 4.38
CA LEU A 98 8.22 12.16 4.28
C LEU A 98 8.52 10.85 3.52
N LEU A 99 7.99 10.73 2.31
CA LEU A 99 8.24 9.58 1.44
C LEU A 99 9.53 9.77 0.63
N PRO A 100 10.23 8.67 0.30
CA PRO A 100 11.39 8.76 -0.58
C PRO A 100 10.99 9.20 -2.00
N PRO A 101 11.92 9.76 -2.79
CA PRO A 101 11.63 10.15 -4.17
C PRO A 101 11.22 8.95 -5.02
N ARG A 102 10.44 9.18 -6.07
CA ARG A 102 9.98 8.11 -6.99
C ARG A 102 11.03 7.72 -8.02
N THR A 103 12.00 8.60 -8.26
CA THR A 103 13.02 8.49 -9.30
C THR A 103 14.39 8.80 -8.72
N GLY A 104 15.47 8.55 -9.48
CA GLY A 104 16.84 8.75 -9.00
C GLY A 104 17.37 7.62 -8.12
N TRP A 105 16.71 6.45 -8.12
CA TRP A 105 17.20 5.25 -7.44
C TRP A 105 18.35 4.61 -8.22
N GLU A 106 19.41 4.26 -7.52
CA GLU A 106 20.54 3.50 -8.04
C GLU A 106 20.60 2.12 -7.36
N PRO A 107 20.67 1.01 -8.12
CA PRO A 107 20.84 -0.31 -7.55
C PRO A 107 22.26 -0.47 -6.99
N LEU A 108 22.38 -0.67 -5.68
CA LEU A 108 23.67 -0.85 -5.00
C LEU A 108 24.13 -2.31 -4.90
N GLY A 109 23.26 -3.28 -5.18
CA GLY A 109 23.59 -4.71 -5.09
C GLY A 109 22.35 -5.61 -5.18
N ARG A 110 22.58 -6.93 -5.09
CA ARG A 110 21.54 -7.96 -5.04
C ARG A 110 21.83 -8.90 -3.88
N VAL A 111 20.78 -9.28 -3.14
CA VAL A 111 20.88 -10.29 -2.08
C VAL A 111 20.93 -11.69 -2.73
N PRO A 112 21.82 -12.60 -2.31
CA PRO A 112 21.94 -13.96 -2.85
C PRO A 112 20.68 -14.81 -2.72
#